data_AF-A0A8H6YVT7-F1
#
_entry.id   AF-A0A8H6YVT7-F1
#
_cell.length_a   1.000
_cell.length_b   1.000
_cell.length_c   1.000
_cell.angle_alpha   90.00
_cell.angle_beta   90.00
_cell.angle_gamma   90.00
#
_symmetry.space_group_name_H-M   'P 1'
#
loop_
_entity.id
_entity.type
_entity.pdbx_description
1 polymer ?
#
loop_
_entity_poly.entity_id
_entity_poly.type
_entity_poly.pdbx_seq_one_letter_code
_entity_poly.pdbx_strand_id
1 'polypeptide(L)'
;MWNIIQVNASTPSQTSILFGGLPGKETVGPTNRLGPEGAVYVLAFPGLGYIRLTDVGSKGNGPGSWKIAVSGSSTNWTYEGDGQAKVSVDSDGNYTISGGSNTIHGSVTKF
;
A
#
# COMPACT_ATOMS: atom_id res chain seq x y z
N MET A 1 -1.22 -9.29 8.94
CA MET A 1 0.06 -8.68 8.50
C MET A 1 0.19 -8.93 7.01
N TRP A 2 0.71 -7.96 6.28
CA TRP A 2 0.85 -7.96 4.82
C TRP A 2 2.23 -7.41 4.44
N ASN A 3 2.61 -7.41 3.16
CA ASN A 3 3.90 -6.90 2.72
C ASN A 3 3.85 -6.40 1.28
N ILE A 4 4.65 -5.38 0.96
CA ILE A 4 4.87 -4.94 -0.41
C ILE A 4 6.10 -5.67 -0.93
N ILE A 5 5.89 -6.60 -1.84
CA ILE A 5 6.96 -7.45 -2.39
C ILE A 5 7.56 -6.89 -3.68
N GLN A 6 6.88 -5.93 -4.32
CA GLN A 6 7.33 -5.31 -5.55
C GLN A 6 6.74 -3.91 -5.71
N VAL A 7 7.57 -2.98 -6.16
CA VAL A 7 7.15 -1.64 -6.60
C VAL A 7 7.76 -1.38 -7.97
N ASN A 8 6.91 -1.16 -8.98
CA ASN A 8 7.31 -0.69 -10.30
C ASN A 8 6.78 0.73 -10.48
N ALA A 9 7.65 1.70 -10.70
CA ALA A 9 7.23 3.08 -10.88
C ALA A 9 7.87 3.67 -12.14
N SER A 10 7.03 4.10 -13.08
CA SER A 10 7.44 4.86 -14.27
C SER A 10 7.66 6.33 -13.89
N THR A 11 8.50 6.56 -12.86
CA THR A 11 8.86 7.90 -12.37
C THR A 11 10.23 8.30 -12.91
N PRO A 12 10.54 9.61 -12.99
CA PRO A 12 11.86 10.07 -13.41
C PRO A 12 13.01 9.51 -12.56
N SER A 13 12.77 9.27 -11.27
CA SER A 13 13.79 8.73 -10.35
C SER A 13 13.83 7.21 -10.30
N GLN A 14 12.76 6.52 -10.73
CA GLN A 14 12.54 5.08 -10.55
C GLN A 14 12.71 4.61 -9.09
N THR A 15 12.62 5.53 -8.12
CA THR A 15 12.76 5.23 -6.69
C THR A 15 11.42 5.31 -5.99
N SER A 16 11.29 4.56 -4.90
CA SER A 16 10.19 4.69 -3.96
C SER A 16 10.74 4.60 -2.54
N ILE A 17 10.07 5.28 -1.62
CA ILE A 17 10.40 5.26 -0.20
C ILE A 17 9.14 4.85 0.54
N LEU A 18 9.21 3.78 1.32
CA LEU A 18 8.18 3.48 2.29
C LEU A 18 8.61 3.93 3.67
N PHE A 19 7.72 4.65 4.34
CA PHE A 19 7.85 4.99 5.75
C PHE A 19 6.51 4.89 6.46
N GLY A 20 6.54 4.60 7.76
CA GLY A 20 5.34 4.57 8.59
C GLY A 20 5.35 3.40 9.57
N GLY A 21 4.18 3.07 10.11
CA GLY A 21 4.03 2.07 11.15
C GLY A 21 3.00 2.50 12.18
N LEU A 22 3.08 1.89 13.36
CA LEU A 22 2.33 2.37 14.53
C LEU A 22 3.09 3.54 15.19
N PRO A 23 2.39 4.45 15.88
CA PRO A 23 3.03 5.49 16.69
C PRO A 23 4.08 4.89 17.64
N GLY A 24 5.33 5.38 17.55
CA GLY A 24 6.47 4.91 18.34
C GLY A 24 7.10 3.59 17.88
N LYS A 25 6.68 3.07 16.72
CA LYS A 25 7.24 1.87 16.05
C LYS A 25 7.40 2.09 14.55
N GLU A 26 7.71 3.33 14.16
CA GLU A 26 7.88 3.72 12.77
C GLU A 26 9.09 3.02 12.15
N THR A 27 8.97 2.65 10.89
CA THR A 27 10.01 2.03 10.08
C THR A 27 10.20 2.81 8.79
N VAL A 28 11.42 2.75 8.25
CA VAL A 28 11.79 3.25 6.93
C VAL A 28 12.59 2.14 6.25
N GLY A 29 12.19 1.72 5.05
CA GLY A 29 12.95 0.73 4.28
C GLY A 29 12.11 -0.26 3.46
N PRO A 30 12.77 -1.18 2.73
CA PRO A 30 12.11 -2.21 1.94
C PRO A 30 11.46 -3.25 2.86
N THR A 31 10.19 -3.56 2.64
CA THR A 31 9.33 -4.14 3.68
C THR A 31 9.44 -5.65 3.81
N ASN A 32 9.49 -6.17 5.03
CA ASN A 32 9.27 -7.59 5.31
C ASN A 32 7.85 -7.89 5.81
N ARG A 33 7.34 -7.11 6.78
CA ARG A 33 5.96 -7.21 7.28
C ARG A 33 5.40 -5.83 7.66
N LEU A 34 4.19 -5.57 7.21
CA LEU A 34 3.37 -4.38 7.40
C LEU A 34 2.08 -4.73 8.17
N GLY A 35 1.52 -3.73 8.83
CA GLY A 35 0.47 -3.89 9.84
C GLY A 35 1.05 -3.77 11.27
N PRO A 36 0.26 -4.01 12.33
CA PRO A 36 -1.12 -4.50 12.36
C PRO A 36 -2.19 -3.41 12.06
N GLU A 37 -3.47 -3.72 12.29
CA GLU A 37 -4.58 -2.76 12.22
C GLU A 37 -4.24 -1.43 12.92
N GLY A 38 -4.60 -0.33 12.27
CA GLY A 38 -4.28 1.03 12.70
C GLY A 38 -2.91 1.53 12.22
N ALA A 39 -2.02 0.66 11.73
CA ALA A 39 -0.75 1.08 11.16
C ALA A 39 -0.97 1.89 9.87
N VAL A 40 -0.23 2.99 9.74
CA VAL A 40 -0.28 3.88 8.57
C VAL A 40 1.08 3.88 7.91
N TYR A 41 1.10 3.65 6.61
CA TYR A 41 2.30 3.73 5.79
C TYR A 41 2.09 4.71 4.64
N VAL A 42 3.18 5.32 4.21
CA VAL A 42 3.23 6.20 3.05
C VAL A 42 4.29 5.66 2.11
N LEU A 43 3.85 5.28 0.90
CA LEU A 43 4.73 4.94 -0.21
C LEU A 43 4.88 6.17 -1.10
N ALA A 44 6.02 6.84 -0.97
CA ALA A 44 6.33 8.06 -1.70
C ALA A 44 7.11 7.75 -2.99
N PHE A 45 6.77 8.49 -4.04
CA PHE A 45 7.39 8.45 -5.36
C PHE A 45 7.96 9.85 -5.67
N PRO A 46 9.27 10.10 -5.44
CA PRO A 46 9.86 11.41 -5.61
C PRO A 46 9.59 12.02 -6.99
N GLY A 47 9.07 13.25 -7.00
CA GLY A 47 8.67 13.97 -8.21
C GLY A 47 7.27 13.64 -8.74
N LEU A 48 6.51 12.75 -8.10
CA LEU A 48 5.17 12.34 -8.56
C LEU A 48 4.07 12.48 -7.50
N GLY A 49 4.30 11.99 -6.28
CA GLY A 49 3.32 12.01 -5.21
C GLY A 49 3.49 10.83 -4.25
N TYR A 50 2.44 10.48 -3.51
CA TYR A 50 2.46 9.37 -2.57
C TYR A 50 1.13 8.59 -2.50
N ILE A 51 1.21 7.36 -2.00
CA ILE A 51 0.06 6.53 -1.63
C ILE A 51 0.08 6.33 -0.12
N ARG A 52 -0.98 6.74 0.57
CA ARG A 52 -1.21 6.43 1.98
C ARG A 52 -1.98 5.12 2.10
N LEU A 53 -1.41 4.19 2.86
CA LEU A 53 -1.91 2.84 3.12
C LEU A 53 -2.24 2.75 4.60
N THR A 54 -3.50 2.55 4.95
CA THR A 54 -3.93 2.36 6.35
C THR A 54 -4.45 0.94 6.51
N ASP A 55 -3.81 0.15 7.38
CA ASP A 55 -4.36 -1.14 7.77
C ASP A 55 -5.62 -0.90 8.60
N VAL A 56 -6.78 -1.29 8.07
CA VAL A 56 -8.08 -1.10 8.74
C VAL A 56 -8.60 -2.41 9.32
N GLY A 57 -7.71 -3.41 9.46
CA GLY A 57 -8.04 -4.68 10.08
C GLY A 57 -8.98 -5.56 9.27
N SER A 58 -9.68 -6.43 9.99
CA SER A 58 -10.70 -7.33 9.43
C SER A 58 -12.09 -6.79 9.74
N LYS A 59 -13.03 -6.89 8.79
CA LYS A 59 -14.43 -6.47 9.04
C LYS A 59 -15.36 -7.68 9.16
N GLY A 60 -15.17 -8.51 10.19
CA GLY A 60 -16.20 -9.44 10.68
C GLY A 60 -16.64 -10.60 9.76
N ASN A 61 -17.18 -11.63 10.43
CA ASN A 61 -17.68 -12.95 10.01
C ASN A 61 -17.43 -13.41 8.56
N GLY A 62 -16.21 -13.86 8.33
CA GLY A 62 -15.80 -14.72 7.23
C GLY A 62 -14.30 -14.96 7.35
N PRO A 63 -13.79 -16.19 7.25
CA PRO A 63 -12.35 -16.43 7.31
C PRO A 63 -11.65 -15.69 6.15
N GLY A 64 -10.62 -14.90 6.47
CA GLY A 64 -9.58 -14.52 5.51
C GLY A 64 -9.50 -13.05 5.06
N SER A 65 -10.51 -12.20 5.20
CA SER A 65 -10.50 -10.89 4.49
C SER A 65 -9.95 -9.71 5.33
N TRP A 66 -8.64 -9.49 5.26
CA TRP A 66 -8.00 -8.26 5.76
C TRP A 66 -8.14 -7.12 4.74
N LYS A 67 -8.09 -5.87 5.22
CA LYS A 67 -8.38 -4.69 4.39
C LYS A 67 -7.37 -3.57 4.64
N ILE A 68 -6.90 -2.99 3.55
CA ILE A 68 -6.07 -1.78 3.54
C ILE A 68 -6.86 -0.67 2.85
N ALA A 69 -7.10 0.43 3.57
CA ALA A 69 -7.59 1.65 2.95
C ALA A 69 -6.45 2.32 2.18
N VAL A 70 -6.68 2.62 0.91
CA VAL A 70 -5.66 3.17 -0.01
C VAL A 70 -6.11 4.55 -0.47
N SER A 71 -5.32 5.58 -0.21
CA SER A 71 -5.63 6.94 -0.68
C SER A 71 -5.72 6.99 -2.20
N GLY A 72 -6.71 7.71 -2.73
CA GLY A 72 -6.91 7.83 -4.17
C GLY A 72 -7.78 6.72 -4.78
N SER A 73 -8.25 5.76 -3.97
CA SER A 73 -9.30 4.82 -4.35
C SER A 73 -10.55 4.98 -3.50
N SER A 74 -11.71 4.61 -4.06
CA SER A 74 -13.00 4.61 -3.36
C SER A 74 -13.28 3.30 -2.63
N THR A 75 -12.43 2.28 -2.78
CA THR A 75 -12.57 0.97 -2.14
C THR A 75 -11.32 0.63 -1.33
N ASN A 76 -11.41 -0.43 -0.52
CA ASN A 76 -10.25 -0.97 0.18
C ASN A 76 -9.61 -2.08 -0.65
N TRP A 77 -8.28 -2.17 -0.62
CA TRP A 77 -7.60 -3.36 -1.08
C TRP A 77 -7.80 -4.48 -0.06
N THR A 78 -8.26 -5.65 -0.51
CA THR A 78 -8.48 -6.80 0.35
C THR A 78 -7.47 -7.89 0.06
N TYR A 79 -7.04 -8.61 1.09
CA TYR A 79 -6.13 -9.75 0.92
C TYR A 79 -6.46 -10.87 1.90
N GLU A 80 -5.97 -12.07 1.57
CA GLU A 80 -6.04 -13.26 2.41
C GLU A 80 -4.63 -13.74 2.78
N GLY A 81 -4.52 -14.52 3.86
CA GLY A 81 -3.24 -15.03 4.34
C GLY A 81 -2.24 -13.93 4.70
N ASP A 82 -0.99 -14.11 4.27
CA ASP A 82 0.12 -13.17 4.54
C ASP A 82 0.14 -11.92 3.62
N GLY A 83 -0.86 -11.73 2.75
CA GLY A 83 -1.09 -10.47 2.02
C GLY A 83 0.09 -9.90 1.24
N GLN A 84 0.35 -10.38 0.03
CA GLN A 84 1.46 -9.90 -0.79
C GLN A 84 1.01 -8.89 -1.83
N ALA A 85 1.39 -7.62 -1.64
CA ALA A 85 1.07 -6.53 -2.54
C ALA A 85 2.18 -6.30 -3.58
N LYS A 86 1.78 -6.13 -4.83
CA LYS A 86 2.60 -5.57 -5.91
C LYS A 86 2.01 -4.22 -6.29
N VAL A 87 2.83 -3.18 -6.29
CA VAL A 87 2.42 -1.81 -6.63
C VAL A 87 3.02 -1.43 -7.97
N SER A 88 2.19 -0.96 -8.88
CA SER A 88 2.62 -0.35 -10.15
C SER A 88 2.10 1.08 -10.21
N VAL A 89 2.94 2.04 -10.61
CA VAL A 89 2.57 3.45 -10.79
C VAL A 89 3.06 3.94 -12.15
N ASP A 90 2.17 4.56 -12.93
CA ASP A 90 2.52 5.17 -14.23
C ASP A 90 3.06 6.61 -14.07
N SER A 91 3.47 7.23 -15.18
CA SER A 91 4.00 8.59 -15.20
C SER A 91 2.96 9.67 -14.89
N ASP A 92 1.68 9.38 -15.06
CA ASP A 92 0.58 10.30 -14.76
C ASP A 92 0.20 10.27 -13.27
N GLY A 93 0.66 9.24 -12.56
CA GLY A 93 0.40 9.01 -11.16
C GLY A 93 -0.82 8.13 -10.91
N ASN A 94 -1.29 7.37 -11.89
CA ASN A 94 -2.24 6.31 -11.65
C ASN A 94 -1.50 5.08 -11.13
N TYR A 95 -2.08 4.44 -10.11
CA TYR A 95 -1.52 3.25 -9.54
C TYR A 95 -2.45 2.05 -9.68
N THR A 96 -1.84 0.88 -9.66
CA THR A 96 -2.50 -0.41 -9.47
C THR A 96 -1.81 -1.14 -8.32
N ILE A 97 -2.60 -1.64 -7.36
CA ILE A 97 -2.11 -2.54 -6.32
C ILE A 97 -2.79 -3.89 -6.51
N SER A 98 -2.00 -4.95 -6.65
CA SER A 98 -2.49 -6.32 -6.84
C SER A 98 -1.92 -7.29 -5.80
N GLY A 99 -2.68 -8.33 -5.49
CA GLY A 99 -2.22 -9.47 -4.69
C GLY A 99 -3.30 -10.55 -4.59
N GLY A 100 -2.92 -11.80 -4.83
CA GLY A 100 -3.89 -12.89 -5.01
C GLY A 100 -4.87 -12.60 -6.16
N SER A 101 -6.16 -12.76 -5.91
CA SER A 101 -7.26 -12.44 -6.83
C SER A 101 -7.75 -10.99 -6.76
N ASN A 102 -7.18 -10.17 -5.86
CA ASN A 102 -7.68 -8.82 -5.59
C ASN A 102 -6.78 -7.75 -6.21
N THR A 103 -7.40 -6.81 -6.91
CA THR A 103 -6.74 -5.65 -7.51
C THR A 103 -7.51 -4.39 -7.18
N ILE A 104 -6.80 -3.30 -6.95
CA ILE A 104 -7.36 -1.96 -6.76
C ILE A 104 -6.60 -0.95 -7.62
N HIS A 105 -7.31 0.11 -8.00
CA HIS A 105 -6.78 1.22 -8.77
C HIS A 105 -7.06 2.54 -8.07
N GLY A 106 -6.25 3.54 -8.37
CA GLY A 106 -6.46 4.91 -7.92
C GLY A 106 -5.36 5.82 -8.45
N SER A 107 -5.27 7.02 -7.89
CA SER A 107 -4.23 7.99 -8.23
C SER A 107 -3.46 8.42 -6.99
N VAL A 108 -2.16 8.66 -7.15
CA VAL A 108 -1.32 9.17 -6.07
C VAL A 108 -1.83 10.52 -5.58
N THR A 109 -1.66 10.79 -4.30
CA THR A 109 -1.81 12.15 -3.77
C THR A 109 -0.60 12.97 -4.17
N LYS A 110 -0.80 14.15 -4.76
CA LYS A 110 0.30 15.06 -5.14
C LYS A 110 0.97 15.62 -3.87
N PHE A 111 2.28 15.91 -3.97
CA PHE A 111 3.04 16.59 -2.91
C PHE A 111 2.57 18.03 -2.73
#